data_AF-A0A835U3Q2-F1
#
_entry.id   AF-A0A835U3Q2-F1
#
_cell.length_a   1.000
_cell.length_b   1.000
_cell.length_c   1.000
_cell.angle_alpha   90.00
_cell.angle_beta   90.00
_cell.angle_gamma   90.00
#
_symmetry.space_group_name_H-M   'P 1'
#
loop_
_entity.id
_entity.type
_entity.pdbx_description
1 polymer ?
#
loop_
_entity_poly.entity_id
_entity_poly.type
_entity_poly.pdbx_seq_one_letter_code
_entity_poly.pdbx_strand_id
1 'polypeptide(L)'
;MATGEHFMATDIEWDPTGRYVATSVTSVHEMENGFHIWSFNGKLLYRIPRDQFYQFLWRPRPPSLLSPEKEDEISKNLKRYSKKYEAEDQDVSLQLSEQDRKKRKTIQEEWENWVARWKAMQEEEKEARWMLRDGEASDEEEEYEAKEVEVEEVIDVRQEIITFDDDQN
;
A
#
# COMPACT_ATOMS: atom_id res chain seq x y z
N MET A 1 16.16 15.69 -16.26
CA MET A 1 14.83 15.42 -16.84
C MET A 1 14.34 14.11 -16.26
N ALA A 2 13.11 14.03 -15.77
CA ALA A 2 12.59 12.77 -15.28
C ALA A 2 12.20 11.90 -16.49
N THR A 3 12.62 10.64 -16.48
CA THR A 3 12.25 9.64 -17.49
C THR A 3 11.25 8.70 -16.86
N GLY A 4 10.11 8.53 -17.52
CA GLY A 4 9.02 7.69 -17.07
C GLY A 4 8.57 6.74 -18.19
N GLU A 5 8.20 5.53 -17.81
CA GLU A 5 7.69 4.52 -18.73
C GLU A 5 6.22 4.24 -18.43
N HIS A 6 5.41 4.15 -19.47
CA HIS A 6 4.06 3.60 -19.41
C HIS A 6 3.99 2.46 -20.43
N PHE A 7 4.06 1.24 -19.91
CA PHE A 7 4.05 0.05 -20.74
C PHE A 7 2.69 -0.10 -21.43
N MET A 8 2.69 -0.50 -22.71
CA MET A 8 1.48 -0.68 -23.54
C MET A 8 0.59 0.55 -23.71
N ALA A 9 1.11 1.77 -23.47
CA ALA A 9 0.34 3.00 -23.65
C ALA A 9 -0.23 3.08 -25.08
N THR A 10 -1.56 3.18 -25.17
CA THR A 10 -2.29 3.27 -26.44
C THR A 10 -2.46 4.72 -26.88
N ASP A 11 -2.72 5.62 -25.93
CA ASP A 11 -3.05 7.01 -26.20
C ASP A 11 -2.24 7.96 -25.31
N ILE A 12 -1.95 9.14 -25.86
CA ILE A 12 -1.21 10.22 -25.19
C ILE A 12 -1.91 11.54 -25.49
N GLU A 13 -2.26 12.28 -24.44
CA GLU A 13 -2.91 13.58 -24.56
C GLU A 13 -2.34 14.62 -23.60
N TRP A 14 -2.12 15.82 -24.11
CA TRP A 14 -1.75 16.98 -23.29
C TRP A 14 -2.98 17.67 -22.73
N ASP A 15 -2.88 18.13 -21.48
CA ASP A 15 -3.94 18.97 -20.93
C ASP A 15 -3.99 20.32 -21.68
N PRO A 16 -5.15 21.00 -21.74
CA PRO A 16 -5.29 22.28 -22.43
C PRO A 16 -4.36 23.40 -21.93
N THR A 17 -3.72 23.24 -20.75
CA THR A 17 -2.75 24.19 -20.21
C THR A 17 -1.29 23.81 -20.47
N GLY A 18 -1.01 22.61 -20.99
CA GLY A 18 0.33 22.12 -21.29
C GLY A 18 1.20 21.81 -20.07
N ARG A 19 0.60 21.74 -18.88
CA ARG A 19 1.30 21.44 -17.61
C ARG A 19 1.36 19.95 -17.30
N TYR A 20 0.46 19.17 -17.88
CA TYR A 20 0.30 17.75 -17.63
C TYR A 20 0.15 16.96 -18.92
N VAL A 21 0.66 15.74 -18.89
CA VAL A 21 0.49 14.73 -19.95
C VAL A 21 -0.29 13.57 -19.36
N ALA A 22 -1.33 13.14 -20.04
CA ALA A 22 -1.99 11.87 -19.77
C ALA A 22 -1.48 10.84 -20.77
N THR A 23 -1.18 9.65 -20.28
CA THR A 23 -0.94 8.47 -21.10
C THR A 23 -1.89 7.39 -20.62
N SER A 24 -2.58 6.69 -21.50
CA SER A 24 -3.55 5.66 -21.11
C SER A 24 -3.33 4.34 -21.83
N VAL A 25 -3.78 3.27 -21.18
CA VAL A 25 -3.86 1.91 -21.74
C VAL A 25 -5.34 1.56 -21.80
N THR A 26 -5.87 1.53 -23.01
CA THR A 26 -7.28 1.16 -23.24
C THR A 26 -7.49 -0.36 -23.22
N SER A 27 -8.75 -0.77 -23.15
CA SER A 27 -9.23 -2.16 -23.08
C SER A 27 -8.89 -2.99 -24.34
N VAL A 28 -8.17 -2.41 -25.30
CA VAL A 28 -7.50 -3.16 -26.39
C VAL A 28 -6.49 -4.15 -25.83
N HIS A 29 -5.89 -3.84 -24.68
CA HIS A 29 -5.02 -4.73 -23.92
C HIS A 29 -5.75 -5.31 -22.71
N GLU A 30 -5.48 -6.58 -22.38
CA GLU A 30 -6.11 -7.31 -21.26
C GLU A 30 -5.51 -6.95 -19.90
N MET A 31 -4.34 -6.31 -19.87
CA MET A 31 -3.61 -6.00 -18.65
C MET A 31 -3.22 -4.52 -18.60
N GLU A 32 -3.04 -4.01 -17.38
CA GLU A 32 -2.64 -2.63 -17.08
C GLU A 32 -3.58 -1.53 -17.58
N ASN A 33 -4.86 -1.84 -17.79
CA ASN A 33 -5.84 -0.82 -18.18
C ASN A 33 -5.91 0.33 -17.17
N GLY A 34 -6.01 1.55 -17.68
CA GLY A 34 -6.04 2.76 -16.88
C GLY A 34 -5.24 3.90 -17.50
N PHE A 35 -4.83 4.84 -16.66
CA PHE A 35 -4.06 6.01 -17.11
C PHE A 35 -3.05 6.50 -16.07
N HIS A 36 -2.01 7.13 -16.59
CA HIS A 36 -0.97 7.81 -15.84
C HIS A 36 -0.99 9.29 -16.19
N ILE A 37 -0.88 10.12 -15.17
CA ILE A 37 -0.73 11.57 -15.32
C ILE A 37 0.69 11.95 -14.95
N TRP A 38 1.36 12.60 -15.88
CA TRP A 38 2.70 13.11 -15.76
C TRP A 38 2.65 14.63 -15.69
N SER A 39 3.58 15.24 -14.98
CA SER A 39 3.86 16.66 -15.13
C SER A 39 4.72 16.92 -16.38
N PHE A 40 4.72 18.15 -16.88
CA PHE A 40 5.49 18.56 -18.06
C PHE A 40 7.00 18.26 -17.96
N ASN A 41 7.54 18.10 -16.75
CA ASN A 41 8.95 17.78 -16.52
C ASN A 41 9.27 16.27 -16.51
N GLY A 42 8.26 15.43 -16.74
CA GLY A 42 8.35 13.96 -16.78
C GLY A 42 8.10 13.26 -15.43
N LYS A 43 7.81 13.99 -14.34
CA LYS A 43 7.48 13.36 -13.05
C LYS A 43 6.07 12.76 -13.10
N LEU A 44 5.97 11.47 -12.76
CA LEU A 44 4.70 10.77 -12.54
C LEU A 44 3.98 11.36 -11.31
N LEU A 45 2.73 11.77 -11.50
CA LEU A 45 1.87 12.32 -10.44
C LEU A 45 0.84 11.29 -9.99
N TYR A 46 0.17 10.64 -10.94
CA TYR A 46 -0.88 9.68 -10.67
C TYR A 46 -0.72 8.45 -11.56
N ARG A 47 -0.99 7.28 -10.98
CA ARG A 47 -1.21 6.01 -11.68
C ARG A 47 -2.55 5.49 -11.21
N ILE A 48 -3.54 5.46 -12.08
CA ILE A 48 -4.89 5.01 -11.75
C ILE A 48 -5.22 3.82 -12.63
N PRO A 49 -5.15 2.58 -12.10
CA PRO A 49 -5.63 1.42 -12.81
C PRO A 49 -7.16 1.49 -12.90
N ARG A 50 -7.71 1.11 -14.04
CA ARG A 50 -9.15 1.05 -14.26
C ARG A 50 -9.46 -0.12 -15.19
N ASP A 51 -10.22 -1.08 -14.69
CA ASP A 51 -10.72 -2.18 -15.51
C ASP A 51 -11.68 -1.67 -16.59
N GLN A 52 -11.69 -2.31 -17.76
CA GLN A 52 -12.48 -1.92 -18.93
C GLN A 52 -12.34 -0.42 -19.27
N PHE A 53 -11.10 0.07 -19.31
CA PHE A 53 -10.81 1.47 -19.62
C PHE A 53 -10.91 1.73 -21.13
N TYR A 54 -11.85 2.56 -21.59
CA TYR A 54 -12.05 2.78 -23.03
C TYR A 54 -11.40 4.05 -23.57
N GLN A 55 -11.41 5.13 -22.80
CA GLN A 55 -10.96 6.43 -23.30
C GLN A 55 -10.54 7.36 -22.16
N PHE A 56 -9.45 8.08 -22.39
CA PHE A 56 -9.08 9.27 -21.64
C PHE A 56 -9.35 10.51 -22.51
N LEU A 57 -9.97 11.56 -21.95
CA LEU A 57 -10.06 12.87 -22.59
C LEU A 57 -9.90 13.96 -21.54
N TRP A 58 -9.03 14.94 -21.83
CA TRP A 58 -9.04 16.16 -21.03
C TRP A 58 -10.30 16.97 -21.29
N ARG A 59 -10.90 17.50 -20.23
CA ARG A 59 -12.01 18.45 -20.36
C ARG A 59 -11.50 19.70 -21.10
N PRO A 60 -12.09 20.07 -22.27
CA PRO A 60 -11.68 21.28 -22.98
C PRO A 60 -11.83 22.51 -22.10
N ARG A 61 -10.82 23.38 -22.11
CA ARG A 61 -10.85 24.63 -21.33
C ARG A 61 -11.75 25.64 -22.04
N PRO A 62 -12.78 26.19 -21.38
CA PRO A 62 -13.57 27.29 -21.93
C PRO A 62 -12.69 28.51 -22.28
N PRO A 63 -13.11 29.35 -23.23
CA PRO A 63 -12.40 30.58 -23.56
C PRO A 63 -12.14 31.45 -22.31
N SER A 64 -11.01 32.15 -22.32
CA SER A 64 -10.65 33.09 -21.28
C SER A 64 -11.74 34.17 -21.14
N LEU A 65 -12.13 34.46 -19.90
CA LEU A 65 -13.01 35.60 -19.59
C LEU A 65 -12.23 36.92 -19.51
N LEU A 66 -10.92 36.88 -19.67
CA LEU A 66 -10.06 38.06 -19.59
C LEU A 66 -10.12 38.83 -20.91
N SER A 67 -10.11 40.16 -20.80
CA SER A 67 -9.90 41.01 -21.97
C SER A 67 -8.44 40.87 -22.45
N PRO A 68 -8.17 41.07 -23.75
CA PRO A 68 -6.80 41.00 -24.28
C PRO A 68 -5.81 41.91 -23.55
N GLU A 69 -6.26 43.08 -23.08
CA GLU A 69 -5.45 44.02 -22.29
C GLU A 69 -4.99 43.42 -20.96
N LYS A 70 -5.87 42.68 -20.26
CA LYS A 70 -5.53 42.03 -18.99
C LYS A 70 -4.58 40.87 -19.22
N GLU A 71 -4.74 40.13 -20.31
CA GLU A 71 -3.81 39.06 -20.67
C GLU A 71 -2.40 39.60 -20.95
N ASP A 72 -2.30 40.72 -21.67
CA ASP A 72 -1.03 41.40 -21.90
C ASP A 72 -0.42 41.94 -20.60
N GLU A 73 -1.21 42.54 -19.71
CA GLU A 73 -0.75 43.00 -18.39
C GLU A 73 -0.21 41.84 -17.54
N ILE A 74 -0.91 40.71 -17.51
CA ILE A 74 -0.48 39.50 -16.80
C ILE A 74 0.82 38.97 -17.40
N SER A 75 0.93 38.93 -18.73
CA SER A 75 2.14 38.46 -19.41
C SER A 75 3.37 39.31 -19.07
N LYS A 76 3.20 40.64 -19.00
CA LYS A 76 4.25 41.61 -18.63
C LYS A 76 4.68 41.47 -17.18
N ASN A 77 3.72 41.20 -16.28
CA ASN A 77 3.96 41.10 -14.84
C ASN A 77 4.13 39.66 -14.34
N LEU A 78 4.35 38.70 -15.24
CA LEU A 78 4.34 37.26 -14.92
C LEU A 78 5.32 36.90 -13.78
N LYS A 79 6.51 37.52 -13.74
CA LYS A 79 7.50 37.28 -12.67
C LYS A 79 6.99 37.65 -11.28
N ARG A 80 6.22 38.74 -11.17
CA ARG A 80 5.64 39.20 -9.90
C ARG A 80 4.55 38.23 -9.44
N TYR A 81 3.68 37.83 -10.36
CA TYR A 81 2.62 36.86 -10.07
C TYR A 81 3.18 35.48 -9.74
N SER A 82 4.19 35.01 -10.47
CA SER A 82 4.89 33.76 -10.21
C SER A 82 5.38 33.68 -8.76
N LYS A 83 6.13 34.70 -8.30
CA LYS A 83 6.66 34.72 -6.93
C LYS A 83 5.55 34.75 -5.87
N LYS A 84 4.46 35.48 -6.14
CA LYS A 84 3.31 35.57 -5.23
C LYS A 84 2.63 34.20 -5.09
N TYR A 85 2.25 33.59 -6.21
CA TYR A 85 1.53 32.31 -6.19
C TYR A 85 2.39 31.15 -5.72
N GLU A 86 3.69 31.15 -6.02
CA GLU A 86 4.60 30.12 -5.50
C GLU A 86 4.71 30.17 -3.96
N ALA A 87 4.71 31.38 -3.37
CA ALA A 87 4.69 31.52 -1.90
C ALA A 87 3.35 31.08 -1.29
N GLU A 88 2.23 31.45 -1.93
CA GLU A 88 0.88 31.02 -1.49
C GLU A 88 0.72 29.49 -1.59
N ASP A 89 1.16 28.87 -2.69
CA ASP A 89 1.11 27.41 -2.89
C ASP A 89 1.98 26.67 -1.86
N GLN A 90 3.16 27.21 -1.52
CA GLN A 90 4.02 26.65 -0.47
C GLN A 90 3.35 26.71 0.90
N ASP A 91 2.72 27.83 1.26
CA ASP A 91 2.01 27.98 2.53
C ASP A 91 0.83 27.00 2.64
N VAL A 92 0.01 26.88 1.58
CA VAL A 92 -1.10 25.93 1.53
C VAL A 92 -0.60 24.48 1.66
N SER A 93 0.48 24.13 0.97
CA SER A 93 1.09 22.80 1.06
C SER A 93 1.56 22.47 2.49
N LEU A 94 2.20 23.43 3.16
CA LEU A 94 2.62 23.28 4.55
C LEU A 94 1.41 23.10 5.48
N GLN A 95 0.37 23.92 5.33
CA GLN A 95 -0.85 23.83 6.15
C GLN A 95 -1.55 22.47 6.00
N LEU A 96 -1.67 21.94 4.77
CA LEU A 96 -2.24 20.61 4.52
C LEU A 96 -1.41 19.50 5.17
N SER A 97 -0.09 19.56 5.01
CA SER A 97 0.84 18.61 5.64
C SER A 97 0.75 18.64 7.16
N GLU A 98 0.65 19.82 7.76
CA GLU A 98 0.45 19.95 9.20
C GLU A 98 -0.89 19.39 9.67
N GLN A 99 -1.96 19.63 8.91
CA GLN A 99 -3.29 19.10 9.21
C GLN A 99 -3.28 17.57 9.20
N ASP A 100 -2.67 16.96 8.19
CA ASP A 100 -2.56 15.50 8.09
C ASP A 100 -1.69 14.92 9.20
N ARG A 101 -0.56 15.57 9.53
CA ARG A 101 0.28 15.18 10.67
C ARG A 101 -0.51 15.23 11.98
N LYS A 102 -1.29 16.28 12.21
CA LYS A 102 -2.15 16.40 13.41
C LYS A 102 -3.18 15.27 13.45
N LYS A 103 -3.90 15.01 12.35
CA LYS A 103 -4.86 13.90 12.26
C LYS A 103 -4.23 12.53 12.54
N ARG A 104 -3.05 12.26 11.99
CA ARG A 104 -2.31 11.02 12.28
C ARG A 104 -1.93 10.92 13.75
N LYS A 105 -1.46 12.03 14.33
CA LYS A 105 -1.09 12.08 15.76
C LYS A 105 -2.30 11.83 16.66
N THR A 106 -3.46 12.44 16.36
CA THR A 106 -4.68 12.23 17.17
C THR A 106 -5.14 10.78 17.11
N ILE A 107 -5.14 10.16 15.92
CA ILE A 107 -5.50 8.73 15.77
C ILE A 107 -4.52 7.84 16.53
N GLN A 108 -3.22 8.14 16.46
CA GLN A 108 -2.20 7.40 17.18
C GLN A 108 -2.39 7.52 18.70
N GLU A 109 -2.62 8.73 19.21
CA GLU A 109 -2.87 8.96 20.65
C GLU A 109 -4.16 8.26 21.11
N GLU A 110 -5.22 8.26 20.30
CA GLU A 110 -6.46 7.52 20.58
C GLU A 110 -6.21 6.01 20.67
N TRP A 111 -5.43 5.46 19.74
CA TRP A 111 -5.03 4.05 19.75
C TRP A 111 -4.17 3.70 20.96
N GLU A 112 -3.14 4.50 21.26
CA GLU A 112 -2.25 4.30 22.41
C GLU A 112 -3.03 4.35 23.72
N ASN A 113 -3.97 5.29 23.86
CA ASN A 113 -4.86 5.38 25.00
C ASN A 113 -5.78 4.16 25.11
N TRP A 114 -6.32 3.66 23.99
CA TRP A 114 -7.14 2.45 23.98
C TRP A 114 -6.33 1.21 24.41
N VAL A 115 -5.12 1.02 23.86
CA VAL A 115 -4.21 -0.07 24.24
C VAL A 115 -3.82 0.03 25.71
N ALA A 116 -3.52 1.23 26.22
CA ALA A 116 -3.17 1.43 27.62
C ALA A 116 -4.32 1.03 28.56
N ARG A 117 -5.56 1.39 28.23
CA ARG A 117 -6.76 0.97 29.00
C ARG A 117 -6.92 -0.54 28.99
N TRP A 118 -6.75 -1.18 27.83
CA TRP A 118 -6.81 -2.64 27.73
C TRP A 118 -5.73 -3.34 28.54
N LYS A 119 -4.49 -2.85 28.49
CA LYS A 119 -3.39 -3.39 29.30
C LYS A 119 -3.65 -3.22 30.80
N ALA A 120 -4.20 -2.08 31.22
CA ALA A 120 -4.56 -1.86 32.62
C ALA A 120 -5.64 -2.85 33.09
N MET A 121 -6.73 -3.02 32.32
CA MET A 121 -7.76 -4.02 32.62
C MET A 121 -7.19 -5.46 32.65
N GLN A 122 -6.34 -5.80 31.68
CA GLN A 122 -5.67 -7.10 31.63
C GLN A 122 -4.78 -7.39 32.84
N GLU A 123 -4.04 -6.39 33.34
CA GLU A 123 -3.20 -6.54 34.52
C GLU A 123 -4.05 -6.63 35.81
N GLU A 124 -5.14 -5.87 35.91
CA GLU A 124 -6.10 -6.01 37.03
C GLU A 124 -6.74 -7.40 37.08
N GLU A 125 -7.14 -7.93 35.91
CA GLU A 125 -7.75 -9.27 35.81
C GLU A 125 -6.73 -10.41 35.88
N LYS A 126 -5.43 -10.12 35.81
CA LYS A 126 -4.35 -11.12 35.76
C LYS A 126 -4.32 -12.02 36.99
N GLU A 127 -4.44 -11.45 38.18
CA GLU A 127 -4.46 -12.22 39.43
C GLU A 127 -5.68 -13.14 39.51
N ALA A 128 -6.86 -12.64 39.09
CA ALA A 128 -8.07 -13.44 39.03
C ALA A 128 -7.95 -14.60 38.00
N ARG A 129 -7.38 -14.32 36.82
CA ARG A 129 -7.10 -15.34 35.78
C ARG A 129 -6.09 -16.38 36.26
N TRP A 130 -5.03 -15.96 36.94
CA TRP A 130 -4.02 -16.83 37.55
C TRP A 130 -4.66 -17.79 38.56
N MET A 131 -5.51 -17.29 39.44
CA MET A 131 -6.20 -18.10 40.44
C MET A 131 -7.22 -19.08 39.82
N LEU A 132 -7.89 -18.70 38.73
CA LEU A 132 -8.81 -19.58 38.00
C LEU A 132 -8.12 -20.71 37.22
N ARG A 133 -6.81 -20.57 36.94
CA ARG A 133 -5.98 -21.58 36.26
C ARG A 133 -5.02 -22.31 37.23
N ASP A 134 -5.34 -22.34 38.51
CA ASP A 134 -4.58 -23.10 39.53
C ASP A 134 -3.07 -22.76 39.58
N GLY A 135 -2.71 -21.54 39.16
CA GLY A 135 -1.34 -21.05 39.16
C GLY A 135 -0.56 -21.17 37.85
N GLU A 136 -1.19 -21.62 36.76
CA GLU A 136 -0.55 -21.64 35.43
C GLU A 136 -0.61 -20.27 34.74
N ALA A 137 0.54 -19.82 34.23
CA ALA A 137 0.67 -18.55 33.52
C ALA A 137 0.04 -18.64 32.12
N SER A 138 -1.14 -18.04 31.94
CA SER A 138 -1.86 -18.01 30.66
C SER A 138 -1.18 -17.19 29.56
N ASP A 139 -0.30 -16.25 29.92
CA ASP A 139 0.23 -15.26 28.98
C ASP A 139 1.52 -15.74 28.27
N GLU A 140 2.04 -16.92 28.65
CA GLU A 140 3.22 -17.59 28.06
C GLU A 140 2.84 -18.86 27.27
N GLU A 141 1.62 -18.95 26.73
CA GLU A 141 1.24 -20.06 25.84
C GLU A 141 2.09 -20.00 24.56
N GLU A 142 3.20 -20.75 24.55
CA GLU A 142 3.90 -21.13 23.31
C GLU A 142 2.92 -21.91 22.44
N GLU A 143 2.77 -21.48 21.19
CA GLU A 143 1.93 -22.13 20.18
C GLU A 143 2.42 -23.58 19.99
N TYR A 144 1.74 -24.55 20.64
CA TYR A 144 2.12 -25.95 20.53
C TYR A 144 1.57 -26.54 19.23
N GLU A 145 2.48 -27.04 18.38
CA GLU A 145 2.14 -27.80 17.18
C GLU A 145 2.06 -29.29 17.55
N ALA A 146 0.84 -29.84 17.61
CA ALA A 146 0.65 -31.26 17.88
C ALA A 146 1.16 -32.10 16.70
N LYS A 147 2.25 -32.85 16.93
CA LYS A 147 2.82 -33.77 15.93
C LYS A 147 2.52 -35.20 16.35
N GLU A 148 1.75 -35.93 15.54
CA GLU A 148 1.57 -37.38 15.73
C GLU A 148 2.90 -38.08 15.46
N VAL A 149 3.41 -38.80 16.46
CA VAL A 149 4.59 -39.66 16.35
C VAL A 149 4.10 -41.10 16.44
N GLU A 150 4.06 -41.79 15.31
CA GLU A 150 3.84 -43.24 15.27
C GLU A 150 5.11 -43.94 15.76
N VAL A 151 5.02 -44.65 16.88
CA VAL A 151 6.10 -45.48 17.42
C VAL A 151 5.77 -46.94 17.11
N GLU A 152 6.47 -47.51 16.14
CA GLU A 152 6.42 -48.94 15.87
C GLU A 152 7.40 -49.68 16.80
N GLU A 153 6.89 -50.42 17.78
CA GLU A 153 7.68 -51.38 18.55
C GLU A 153 7.67 -52.76 17.86
N VAL A 154 8.84 -53.24 17.46
CA VAL A 154 9.01 -54.61 16.95
C VAL A 154 9.04 -55.56 18.15
N ILE A 155 7.94 -56.29 18.37
CA ILE A 155 7.72 -57.11 19.58
C ILE A 155 8.58 -58.38 19.62
N ASP A 156 8.88 -59.01 18.48
CA ASP A 156 9.70 -60.23 18.44
C ASP A 156 10.29 -60.47 17.04
N VAL A 157 11.54 -60.90 16.98
CA VAL A 157 12.21 -61.31 15.73
C VAL A 157 12.71 -62.74 15.91
N ARG A 158 12.08 -63.68 15.19
CA ARG A 158 12.54 -65.07 15.13
C ARG A 158 13.34 -65.33 13.87
N GLN A 159 14.53 -65.89 14.04
CA GLN A 159 15.39 -66.33 12.96
C GLN A 159 15.53 -67.86 13.05
N GLU A 160 15.03 -68.57 12.05
CA GLU A 160 15.19 -70.02 11.93
C GLU A 160 16.36 -70.34 11.00
N ILE A 161 17.30 -71.16 11.48
CA ILE A 161 18.43 -71.67 10.69
C ILE A 161 17.98 -73.00 10.10
N ILE A 162 17.80 -73.05 8.79
CA ILE A 162 17.48 -74.28 8.06
C ILE A 162 18.79 -75.02 7.79
N THR A 163 19.04 -76.12 8.51
CA THR A 163 20.09 -77.07 8.18
C THR A 163 19.55 -78.08 7.17
N PHE A 164 20.14 -78.14 5.98
CA PHE A 164 19.89 -79.22 5.02
C PHE A 164 20.66 -80.46 5.49
N ASP A 165 19.95 -81.55 5.77
CA ASP A 165 20.54 -82.87 6.03
C ASP A 165 21.16 -83.40 4.73
N ASP A 166 22.49 -83.45 4.68
CA ASP A 166 23.22 -84.34 3.78
C ASP A 166 23.44 -85.66 4.52
N ASP A 167 22.56 -86.63 4.27
CA ASP A 167 22.75 -88.02 4.70
C ASP A 167 22.58 -88.93 3.46
N GLN A 168 23.71 -89.29 2.83
CA GLN A 168 24.01 -90.61 2.24
C GLN A 168 25.52 -90.73 1.97
N ASN A 169 26.30 -91.29 2.91
CA ASN A 169 26.77 -92.70 2.90
C ASN A 169 27.94 -92.91 3.88
#